data_AF-A0A078ACS3-F1
#
_entry.id   AF-A0A078ACS3-F1
#
_cell.length_a   1.000
_cell.length_b   1.000
_cell.length_c   1.000
_cell.angle_alpha   90.00
_cell.angle_beta   90.00
_cell.angle_gamma   90.00
#
_symmetry.space_group_name_H-M   'P 1'
#
loop_
_entity.id
_entity.type
_entity.pdbx_description
1 polymer ?
#
loop_
_entity_poly.entity_id
_entity_poly.type
_entity_poly.pdbx_seq_one_letter_code
_entity_poly.pdbx_strand_id
1 'polypeptide(L)'
;MKQPANTKQNIYYEGKTQEELVNQCFDFSKSAVPSYISDEKLNSARIMILIPSLLTFFAALSILDTVRLFLYFTDWGMHITNISIILTILASSSDKCKSSLRFREFSGYLTELALISQFIIITIYWTTIHIKVIEYTEELAKTDPNHAYYYYQLMIYKHFLPGLCALLNVIISEIIFVPYHLKYMIVYGMVYCLVNYTCTKILGGPLYHFLTWEDYWSIVICVGITIPNALVYYVFCKIIRFLRLKPLNIDKID
;
A
#
# COMPACT_ATOMS: atom_id res chain seq x y z
N MET A 1 33.79 19.61 25.61
CA MET A 1 32.94 18.44 25.33
C MET A 1 33.33 17.88 23.97
N LYS A 2 33.82 16.63 23.90
CA LYS A 2 34.22 15.98 22.64
C LYS A 2 32.97 15.44 21.94
N GLN A 3 32.69 15.89 20.72
CA GLN A 3 31.68 15.26 19.86
C GLN A 3 32.10 13.81 19.58
N PRO A 4 31.21 12.82 19.74
CA PRO A 4 31.53 11.44 19.41
C PRO A 4 31.68 11.31 17.89
N ALA A 5 32.93 11.20 17.45
CA ALA A 5 33.30 10.89 16.08
C ALA A 5 33.16 9.38 15.85
N ASN A 6 31.97 8.91 15.46
CA ASN A 6 31.85 7.69 14.64
C ASN A 6 30.44 7.51 14.05
N THR A 7 29.95 8.50 13.29
CA THR A 7 28.81 8.23 12.40
C THR A 7 29.40 7.65 11.12
N LYS A 8 29.49 6.31 11.04
CA LYS A 8 29.74 5.63 9.76
C LYS A 8 28.64 6.10 8.81
N GLN A 9 28.97 7.03 7.91
CA GLN A 9 28.08 7.41 6.82
C GLN A 9 27.95 6.17 5.94
N ASN A 10 26.84 5.45 6.12
CA ASN A 10 26.49 4.36 5.25
C ASN A 10 26.17 4.99 3.88
N ILE A 11 27.11 4.86 2.95
CA ILE A 11 26.92 5.25 1.56
C ILE A 11 25.91 4.26 0.97
N TYR A 12 24.71 4.74 0.64
CA TYR A 12 23.63 3.92 0.14
C TYR A 12 23.34 4.32 -1.31
N TYR A 13 23.75 3.47 -2.26
CA TYR A 13 23.45 3.58 -3.70
C TYR A 13 23.97 4.87 -4.38
N GLU A 14 24.86 4.73 -5.37
CA GLU A 14 25.43 5.86 -6.16
C GLU A 14 26.22 6.91 -5.34
N GLY A 15 26.78 6.55 -4.18
CA GLY A 15 27.57 7.50 -3.41
C GLY A 15 26.76 8.46 -2.54
N LYS A 16 25.41 8.41 -2.58
CA LYS A 16 24.55 9.30 -1.83
C LYS A 16 24.40 8.88 -0.37
N THR A 17 24.21 9.88 0.48
CA THR A 17 23.78 9.70 1.86
C THR A 17 22.30 9.32 1.92
N GLN A 18 21.87 8.64 2.98
CA GLN A 18 20.46 8.32 3.22
C GLN A 18 19.58 9.58 3.23
N GLU A 19 20.10 10.69 3.76
CA GLU A 19 19.43 11.98 3.79
C GLU A 19 19.15 12.53 2.38
N GLU A 20 20.16 12.55 1.51
CA GLU A 20 20.01 12.99 0.12
C GLU A 20 18.99 12.15 -0.63
N LEU A 21 19.03 10.82 -0.42
CA LEU A 21 18.07 9.92 -1.04
C LEU A 21 16.64 10.20 -0.57
N VAL A 22 16.40 10.31 0.74
CA VAL A 22 15.06 10.60 1.29
C VAL A 22 14.57 11.96 0.82
N ASN A 23 15.46 12.96 0.77
CA ASN A 23 15.12 14.29 0.28
C ASN A 23 14.77 14.29 -1.22
N GLN A 24 15.45 13.49 -2.03
CA GLN A 24 15.19 13.35 -3.46
C GLN A 24 13.92 12.54 -3.74
N CYS A 25 13.68 11.48 -2.96
CA CYS A 25 12.63 10.51 -3.26
C CYS A 25 11.29 10.81 -2.57
N PHE A 26 11.26 11.54 -1.45
CA PHE A 26 10.06 11.68 -0.63
C PHE A 26 9.82 13.13 -0.19
N ASP A 27 9.35 14.00 -1.09
CA ASP A 27 8.97 15.39 -0.76
C ASP A 27 7.44 15.54 -0.68
N PHE A 28 6.85 15.11 0.44
CA PHE A 28 5.39 15.20 0.63
C PHE A 28 4.85 16.63 0.68
N SER A 29 5.72 17.64 0.77
CA SER A 29 5.30 19.05 0.77
C SER A 29 5.04 19.62 -0.61
N LYS A 30 5.46 18.91 -1.67
CA LYS A 30 5.26 19.31 -3.05
C LYS A 30 4.26 18.42 -3.76
N SER A 31 3.43 19.07 -4.57
CA SER A 31 2.56 18.43 -5.53
C SER A 31 3.39 17.95 -6.71
N ALA A 32 3.18 16.70 -7.11
CA ALA A 32 3.80 16.17 -8.31
C ALA A 32 3.05 16.58 -9.59
N VAL A 33 1.90 17.26 -9.43
CA VAL A 33 1.04 17.77 -10.51
C VAL A 33 0.62 19.22 -10.21
N PRO A 34 1.59 20.16 -10.09
CA PRO A 34 1.33 21.52 -9.61
C PRO A 34 0.38 22.33 -10.51
N SER A 35 0.24 21.95 -11.79
CA SER A 35 -0.74 22.53 -12.72
C SER A 35 -2.19 22.24 -12.35
N TYR A 36 -2.46 21.18 -11.60
CA TYR A 36 -3.81 20.76 -11.19
C TYR A 36 -4.05 20.95 -9.69
N ILE A 37 -3.03 20.72 -8.86
CA ILE A 37 -3.12 20.80 -7.40
C ILE A 37 -1.91 21.60 -6.91
N SER A 38 -2.15 22.81 -6.38
CA SER A 38 -1.09 23.60 -5.75
C SER A 38 -0.60 22.95 -4.46
N ASP A 39 0.64 23.25 -4.06
CA ASP A 39 1.23 22.74 -2.82
C ASP A 39 0.37 23.06 -1.59
N GLU A 40 -0.25 24.25 -1.55
CA GLU A 40 -1.17 24.67 -0.49
C GLU A 40 -2.45 23.81 -0.41
N LYS A 41 -2.94 23.30 -1.55
CA LYS A 41 -4.16 22.48 -1.62
C LYS A 41 -3.89 20.99 -1.55
N LEU A 42 -2.62 20.58 -1.51
CA LEU A 42 -2.21 19.17 -1.57
C LEU A 42 -2.78 18.34 -0.40
N ASN A 43 -2.74 18.88 0.82
CA ASN A 43 -3.29 18.17 1.98
C ASN A 43 -4.82 18.06 1.94
N SER A 44 -5.51 19.08 1.45
CA SER A 44 -6.96 19.00 1.22
C SER A 44 -7.30 17.90 0.21
N ALA A 45 -6.51 17.76 -0.86
CA ALA A 45 -6.67 16.66 -1.81
C ALA A 45 -6.43 15.28 -1.17
N ARG A 46 -5.40 15.12 -0.34
CA ARG A 46 -5.15 13.88 0.40
C ARG A 46 -6.28 13.53 1.36
N ILE A 47 -6.87 14.51 2.05
CA ILE A 47 -8.04 14.31 2.91
C ILE A 47 -9.23 13.83 2.08
N MET A 48 -9.51 14.46 0.94
CA MET A 48 -10.59 14.03 0.03
C MET A 48 -10.38 12.60 -0.47
N ILE A 49 -9.12 12.20 -0.72
CA ILE A 49 -8.77 10.82 -1.10
C ILE A 49 -8.94 9.85 0.08
N LEU A 50 -8.63 10.26 1.30
CA LEU A 50 -8.74 9.40 2.50
C LEU A 50 -10.19 9.05 2.84
N ILE A 51 -11.13 9.99 2.67
CA ILE A 51 -12.55 9.83 3.04
C ILE A 51 -13.19 8.53 2.49
N PRO A 52 -13.18 8.25 1.17
CA PRO A 52 -13.83 7.04 0.65
C PRO A 52 -13.21 5.74 1.20
N SER A 53 -11.90 5.71 1.44
CA SER A 53 -11.24 4.57 2.05
C SER A 53 -11.65 4.37 3.52
N LEU A 54 -11.76 5.46 4.30
CA LEU A 54 -12.28 5.40 5.67
C LEU A 54 -13.76 5.00 5.72
N LEU A 55 -14.60 5.53 4.84
CA LEU A 55 -16.01 5.14 4.74
C LEU A 55 -16.16 3.65 4.46
N THR A 56 -15.30 3.11 3.59
CA THR A 56 -15.25 1.67 3.30
C THR A 56 -14.85 0.85 4.52
N PHE A 57 -13.85 1.31 5.28
CA PHE A 57 -13.45 0.67 6.55
C PHE A 57 -14.58 0.67 7.58
N PHE A 58 -15.27 1.80 7.76
CA PHE A 58 -16.41 1.88 8.69
C PHE A 58 -17.61 1.05 8.22
N ALA A 59 -17.90 1.00 6.93
CA ALA A 59 -18.92 0.10 6.38
C ALA A 59 -18.55 -1.38 6.63
N ALA A 60 -17.26 -1.72 6.52
CA ALA A 60 -16.77 -3.06 6.81
C ALA A 60 -16.95 -3.44 8.30
N LEU A 61 -16.74 -2.50 9.23
CA LEU A 61 -17.03 -2.70 10.65
C LEU A 61 -18.50 -2.98 10.95
N SER A 62 -19.41 -2.41 10.17
CA SER A 62 -20.86 -2.59 10.35
C SER A 62 -21.41 -3.89 9.75
N ILE A 63 -20.73 -4.47 8.76
CA ILE A 63 -21.22 -5.63 8.00
C ILE A 63 -20.43 -6.91 8.33
N LEU A 64 -19.14 -6.79 8.63
CA LEU A 64 -18.25 -7.93 8.86
C LEU A 64 -17.92 -8.07 10.34
N ASP A 65 -17.62 -9.30 10.76
CA ASP A 65 -17.03 -9.55 12.07
C ASP A 65 -15.69 -8.81 12.21
N THR A 66 -15.48 -8.16 13.36
CA THR A 66 -14.27 -7.38 13.63
C THR A 66 -12.99 -8.21 13.51
N VAL A 67 -13.01 -9.48 13.91
CA VAL A 67 -11.84 -10.37 13.77
C VAL A 67 -11.46 -10.50 12.30
N ARG A 68 -12.44 -10.64 11.40
CA ARG A 68 -12.17 -10.79 9.96
C ARG A 68 -11.41 -9.59 9.39
N LEU A 69 -11.63 -8.39 9.91
CA LEU A 69 -10.91 -7.17 9.50
C LEU A 69 -9.42 -7.18 9.84
N PHE A 70 -8.94 -8.16 10.60
CA PHE A 70 -7.52 -8.34 10.91
C PHE A 70 -6.93 -9.63 10.34
N LEU A 71 -7.72 -10.49 9.69
CA LEU A 71 -7.24 -11.76 9.12
C LEU A 71 -6.99 -11.70 7.62
N TYR A 72 -7.83 -10.97 6.88
CA TYR A 72 -7.74 -10.93 5.42
C TYR A 72 -6.72 -9.90 4.92
N PHE A 73 -5.99 -10.26 3.86
CA PHE A 73 -4.98 -9.41 3.22
C PHE A 73 -5.57 -8.09 2.73
N THR A 74 -6.79 -8.14 2.20
CA THR A 74 -7.54 -6.96 1.75
C THR A 74 -7.68 -5.93 2.87
N ASP A 75 -7.99 -6.37 4.08
CA ASP A 75 -8.16 -5.47 5.22
C ASP A 75 -6.82 -4.94 5.71
N TRP A 76 -5.75 -5.76 5.72
CA TRP A 76 -4.38 -5.28 5.96
C TRP A 76 -3.97 -4.20 4.96
N GLY A 77 -4.22 -4.42 3.67
CA GLY A 77 -3.96 -3.44 2.62
C GLY A 77 -4.74 -2.15 2.83
N MET A 78 -6.02 -2.24 3.21
CA MET A 78 -6.85 -1.06 3.49
C MET A 78 -6.32 -0.26 4.69
N HIS A 79 -5.92 -0.93 5.77
CA HIS A 79 -5.29 -0.28 6.93
C HIS A 79 -4.00 0.43 6.54
N ILE A 80 -3.12 -0.25 5.79
CA ILE A 80 -1.87 0.32 5.30
C ILE A 80 -2.13 1.53 4.40
N THR A 81 -3.12 1.47 3.50
CA THR A 81 -3.52 2.62 2.68
C THR A 81 -3.93 3.80 3.56
N ASN A 82 -4.84 3.60 4.51
CA ASN A 82 -5.33 4.68 5.40
C ASN A 82 -4.19 5.30 6.21
N ILE A 83 -3.34 4.46 6.81
CA ILE A 83 -2.17 4.89 7.58
C ILE A 83 -1.20 5.65 6.66
N SER A 84 -0.91 5.15 5.46
CA SER A 84 0.01 5.81 4.52
C SER A 84 -0.45 7.23 4.16
N ILE A 85 -1.74 7.42 3.84
CA ILE A 85 -2.28 8.74 3.49
C ILE A 85 -2.20 9.68 4.69
N ILE A 86 -2.59 9.23 5.89
CA ILE A 86 -2.46 10.02 7.13
C ILE A 86 -1.00 10.44 7.34
N LEU A 87 -0.05 9.52 7.19
CA LEU A 87 1.36 9.81 7.35
C LEU A 87 1.89 10.79 6.29
N THR A 88 1.41 10.74 5.06
CA THR A 88 1.77 11.74 4.03
C THR A 88 1.23 13.14 4.36
N ILE A 89 0.04 13.24 4.96
CA ILE A 89 -0.53 14.51 5.45
C ILE A 89 0.30 15.05 6.63
N LEU A 90 0.65 14.20 7.58
CA LEU A 90 1.48 14.61 8.73
C LEU A 90 2.89 15.02 8.29
N ALA A 91 3.49 14.30 7.33
CA ALA A 91 4.83 14.57 6.81
C ALA A 91 4.93 15.91 6.06
N SER A 92 3.83 16.43 5.52
CA SER A 92 3.79 17.70 4.80
C SER A 92 3.41 18.89 5.69
N SER A 93 2.61 18.68 6.75
CA SER A 93 1.98 19.75 7.54
C SER A 93 2.70 20.09 8.85
N SER A 94 3.37 19.13 9.48
CA SER A 94 4.02 19.34 10.77
C SER A 94 5.50 19.61 10.59
N ASP A 95 6.01 20.76 11.04
CA ASP A 95 7.44 21.10 10.98
C ASP A 95 8.33 20.01 11.59
N LYS A 96 7.87 19.40 12.69
CA LYS A 96 8.54 18.28 13.36
C LYS A 96 8.60 17.04 12.46
N CYS A 97 7.51 16.70 11.78
CA CYS A 97 7.45 15.52 10.92
C CYS A 97 8.20 15.76 9.59
N LYS A 98 8.11 16.98 9.05
CA LYS A 98 8.77 17.41 7.81
C LYS A 98 10.29 17.42 7.93
N SER A 99 10.82 17.85 9.07
CA SER A 99 12.27 17.83 9.36
C SER A 99 12.80 16.43 9.73
N SER A 100 11.92 15.50 10.11
CA SER A 100 12.31 14.14 10.48
C SER A 100 12.52 13.24 9.25
N LEU A 101 13.78 13.01 8.88
CA LEU A 101 14.15 12.13 7.77
C LEU A 101 13.57 10.72 7.92
N ARG A 102 13.66 10.13 9.12
CA ARG A 102 13.12 8.79 9.40
C ARG A 102 11.61 8.72 9.22
N PHE A 103 10.88 9.77 9.60
CA PHE A 103 9.44 9.82 9.44
C PHE A 103 9.07 9.87 7.96
N ARG A 104 9.73 10.72 7.18
CA ARG A 104 9.51 10.82 5.73
C ARG A 104 9.85 9.52 5.00
N GLU A 105 10.97 8.89 5.33
CA GLU A 105 11.36 7.60 4.78
C GLU A 105 10.30 6.53 5.08
N PHE A 106 9.84 6.45 6.33
CA PHE A 106 8.80 5.50 6.73
C PHE A 106 7.46 5.76 6.03
N SER A 107 7.05 7.03 5.92
CA SER A 107 5.85 7.43 5.16
C SER A 107 5.97 7.05 3.68
N GLY A 108 7.14 7.22 3.09
CA GLY A 108 7.45 6.84 1.71
C GLY A 108 7.32 5.33 1.51
N TYR A 109 7.98 4.56 2.38
CA TYR A 109 7.89 3.10 2.39
C TYR A 109 6.45 2.61 2.50
N LEU A 110 5.66 3.12 3.46
CA LEU A 110 4.27 2.70 3.61
C LEU A 110 3.39 3.10 2.42
N THR A 111 3.68 4.22 1.76
CA THR A 111 2.98 4.64 0.55
C THR A 111 3.27 3.69 -0.62
N GLU A 112 4.53 3.30 -0.80
CA GLU A 112 4.92 2.27 -1.77
C GLU A 112 4.22 0.94 -1.47
N LEU A 113 4.25 0.51 -0.20
CA LEU A 113 3.64 -0.75 0.24
C LEU A 113 2.13 -0.76 0.03
N ALA A 114 1.46 0.35 0.33
CA ALA A 114 0.02 0.53 0.11
C ALA A 114 -0.33 0.29 -1.36
N LEU A 115 0.31 1.00 -2.29
CA LEU A 115 -0.01 0.90 -3.73
C LEU A 115 0.17 -0.52 -4.24
N ILE A 116 1.30 -1.14 -3.91
CA ILE A 116 1.65 -2.47 -4.41
C ILE A 116 0.74 -3.55 -3.82
N SER A 117 0.48 -3.50 -2.51
CA SER A 117 -0.45 -4.43 -1.87
C SER A 117 -1.83 -4.34 -2.50
N GLN A 118 -2.33 -3.13 -2.75
CA GLN A 118 -3.64 -2.92 -3.35
C GLN A 118 -3.71 -3.41 -4.80
N PHE A 119 -2.63 -3.26 -5.57
CA PHE A 119 -2.57 -3.81 -6.92
C PHE A 119 -2.76 -5.34 -6.92
N ILE A 120 -2.08 -6.05 -6.01
CA ILE A 120 -2.25 -7.50 -5.84
C ILE A 120 -3.68 -7.83 -5.40
N ILE A 121 -4.20 -7.11 -4.40
CA ILE A 121 -5.54 -7.32 -3.83
C ILE A 121 -6.59 -7.24 -4.93
N ILE A 122 -6.57 -6.19 -5.74
CA ILE A 122 -7.48 -6.00 -6.88
C ILE A 122 -7.34 -7.16 -7.86
N THR A 123 -6.10 -7.50 -8.24
CA THR A 123 -5.83 -8.57 -9.22
C THR A 123 -6.36 -9.93 -8.76
N ILE A 124 -6.03 -10.36 -7.54
CA ILE A 124 -6.49 -11.63 -6.96
C ILE A 124 -7.99 -11.60 -6.74
N TYR A 125 -8.55 -10.47 -6.31
CA TYR A 125 -9.99 -10.36 -6.09
C TYR A 125 -10.77 -10.65 -7.36
N TRP A 126 -10.50 -9.90 -8.44
CA TRP A 126 -11.27 -10.01 -9.68
C TRP A 126 -11.07 -11.34 -10.39
N THR A 127 -9.88 -11.92 -10.31
CA THR A 127 -9.56 -13.18 -11.02
C THR A 127 -9.99 -14.42 -10.25
N THR A 128 -9.95 -14.40 -8.91
CA THR A 128 -10.06 -15.62 -8.10
C THR A 128 -11.16 -15.54 -7.05
N ILE A 129 -11.25 -14.43 -6.30
CA ILE A 129 -12.17 -14.34 -5.14
C ILE A 129 -13.58 -13.92 -5.56
N HIS A 130 -13.73 -13.09 -6.58
CA HIS A 130 -14.99 -12.44 -6.93
C HIS A 130 -16.09 -13.45 -7.28
N ILE A 131 -15.76 -14.54 -7.98
CA ILE A 131 -16.73 -15.58 -8.31
C ILE A 131 -17.30 -16.25 -7.04
N LYS A 132 -16.47 -16.48 -6.02
CA LYS A 132 -16.92 -17.02 -4.73
C LYS A 132 -17.73 -16.02 -3.92
N VAL A 133 -17.47 -14.73 -4.08
CA VAL A 133 -18.31 -13.68 -3.50
C VAL A 133 -19.69 -13.69 -4.15
N ILE A 134 -19.79 -13.84 -5.47
CA ILE A 134 -21.08 -13.94 -6.18
C ILE A 134 -21.86 -15.16 -5.68
N GLU A 135 -21.26 -16.35 -5.70
CA GLU A 135 -21.89 -17.59 -5.20
C GLU A 135 -22.43 -17.42 -3.77
N TYR A 136 -21.62 -16.86 -2.87
CA TYR A 136 -22.03 -16.60 -1.49
C TYR A 136 -23.16 -15.58 -1.38
N THR A 137 -23.10 -14.50 -2.17
CA THR A 137 -24.14 -13.48 -2.22
C THR A 137 -25.46 -14.03 -2.74
N GLU A 138 -25.44 -14.90 -3.75
CA GLU A 138 -26.64 -15.55 -4.30
C GLU A 138 -27.32 -16.46 -3.27
N GLU A 139 -26.55 -17.24 -2.52
CA GLU A 139 -27.08 -18.05 -1.43
C GLU A 139 -27.66 -17.18 -0.31
N LEU A 140 -26.93 -16.13 0.11
CA LEU A 140 -27.38 -15.21 1.13
C LEU A 140 -28.68 -14.47 0.72
N ALA A 141 -28.83 -14.14 -0.56
CA ALA A 141 -30.01 -13.45 -1.08
C ALA A 141 -31.30 -14.27 -0.96
N LYS A 142 -31.21 -15.60 -0.85
CA LYS A 142 -32.37 -16.47 -0.61
C LYS A 142 -32.99 -16.26 0.77
N THR A 143 -32.18 -15.87 1.76
CA THR A 143 -32.62 -15.69 3.15
C THR A 143 -32.70 -14.23 3.57
N ASP A 144 -31.77 -13.39 3.12
CA ASP A 144 -31.70 -11.96 3.45
C ASP A 144 -31.20 -11.15 2.24
N PRO A 145 -32.11 -10.74 1.32
CA PRO A 145 -31.74 -10.05 0.10
C PRO A 145 -31.13 -8.67 0.33
N ASN A 146 -31.52 -7.97 1.41
CA ASN A 146 -30.97 -6.66 1.73
C ASN A 146 -29.52 -6.80 2.21
N HIS A 147 -29.25 -7.74 3.12
CA HIS A 147 -27.88 -7.98 3.58
C HIS A 147 -26.98 -8.47 2.44
N ALA A 148 -27.48 -9.35 1.57
CA ALA A 148 -26.76 -9.81 0.38
C ALA A 148 -26.33 -8.66 -0.54
N TYR A 149 -27.24 -7.72 -0.81
CA TYR A 149 -26.94 -6.52 -1.60
C TYR A 149 -25.81 -5.68 -0.98
N TYR A 150 -25.91 -5.33 0.30
CA TYR A 150 -24.90 -4.52 0.97
C TYR A 150 -23.56 -5.26 1.10
N TYR A 151 -23.57 -6.56 1.38
CA TYR A 151 -22.37 -7.39 1.42
C TYR A 151 -21.64 -7.38 0.07
N TYR A 152 -22.37 -7.57 -1.03
CA TYR A 152 -21.79 -7.57 -2.38
C TYR A 152 -21.15 -6.23 -2.73
N GLN A 153 -21.87 -5.12 -2.47
CA GLN A 153 -21.34 -3.78 -2.70
C GLN A 153 -20.09 -3.51 -1.85
N LEU A 154 -20.11 -3.90 -0.57
CA LEU A 154 -18.96 -3.78 0.31
C LEU A 154 -17.77 -4.57 -0.22
N MET A 155 -17.97 -5.81 -0.69
CA MET A 155 -16.89 -6.62 -1.27
C MET A 155 -16.24 -5.93 -2.47
N ILE A 156 -17.01 -5.30 -3.35
CA ILE A 156 -16.44 -4.52 -4.47
C ILE A 156 -15.65 -3.32 -3.92
N TYR A 157 -16.26 -2.52 -3.05
CA TYR A 157 -15.64 -1.28 -2.56
C TYR A 157 -14.37 -1.53 -1.76
N LYS A 158 -14.34 -2.52 -0.86
CA LYS A 158 -13.16 -2.82 -0.03
C LYS A 158 -11.96 -3.32 -0.83
N HIS A 159 -12.17 -3.92 -2.00
CA HIS A 159 -11.09 -4.36 -2.86
C HIS A 159 -10.64 -3.28 -3.86
N PHE A 160 -11.53 -2.36 -4.27
CA PHE A 160 -11.23 -1.36 -5.29
C PHE A 160 -10.85 0.02 -4.73
N LEU A 161 -11.66 0.57 -3.82
CA LEU A 161 -11.51 1.97 -3.38
C LEU A 161 -10.19 2.23 -2.66
N PRO A 162 -9.69 1.40 -1.73
CA PRO A 162 -8.38 1.62 -1.13
C PRO A 162 -7.24 1.62 -2.15
N GLY A 163 -7.33 0.81 -3.21
CA GLY A 163 -6.36 0.83 -4.30
C GLY A 163 -6.40 2.09 -5.14
N LEU A 164 -7.61 2.58 -5.48
CA LEU A 164 -7.77 3.87 -6.14
C LEU A 164 -7.21 5.01 -5.27
N CYS A 165 -7.45 4.98 -3.96
CA CYS A 165 -6.94 5.99 -3.04
C CYS A 165 -5.41 5.98 -2.94
N ALA A 166 -4.79 4.80 -2.84
CA ALA A 166 -3.34 4.65 -2.85
C ALA A 166 -2.71 5.16 -4.16
N LEU A 167 -3.32 4.83 -5.31
CA LEU A 167 -2.87 5.29 -6.62
C LEU A 167 -2.95 6.82 -6.74
N LEU A 168 -4.09 7.42 -6.39
CA LEU A 168 -4.26 8.87 -6.42
C LEU A 168 -3.26 9.57 -5.48
N ASN A 169 -3.00 9.01 -4.29
CA ASN A 169 -2.02 9.58 -3.36
C ASN A 169 -0.60 9.62 -3.97
N VAL A 170 -0.20 8.56 -4.71
CA VAL A 170 1.09 8.52 -5.44
C VAL A 170 1.11 9.47 -6.64
N ILE A 171 -0.01 9.63 -7.35
CA ILE A 171 -0.11 10.56 -8.49
C ILE A 171 0.06 12.01 -8.04
N ILE A 172 -0.49 12.41 -6.89
CA ILE A 172 -0.45 13.81 -6.44
C ILE A 172 0.78 14.15 -5.60
N SER A 173 1.42 13.17 -4.97
CA SER A 173 2.56 13.38 -4.08
C SER A 173 3.89 13.25 -4.82
N GLU A 174 4.86 14.14 -4.53
CA GLU A 174 6.22 14.04 -5.07
C GLU A 174 6.98 12.88 -4.41
N ILE A 175 6.75 11.68 -4.95
CA ILE A 175 7.30 10.41 -4.48
C ILE A 175 7.99 9.70 -5.65
N ILE A 176 9.21 9.24 -5.40
CA ILE A 176 9.99 8.40 -6.32
C ILE A 176 10.26 7.07 -5.63
N PHE A 177 9.78 5.98 -6.23
CA PHE A 177 9.91 4.65 -5.65
C PHE A 177 11.39 4.21 -5.61
N VAL A 178 11.75 3.51 -4.53
CA VAL A 178 13.13 3.17 -4.21
C VAL A 178 13.35 1.65 -4.29
N PRO A 179 14.02 1.11 -5.33
CA PRO A 179 14.10 -0.33 -5.61
C PRO A 179 14.58 -1.21 -4.45
N TYR A 180 15.43 -0.72 -3.55
CA TYR A 180 15.88 -1.52 -2.41
C TYR A 180 14.78 -1.76 -1.36
N HIS A 181 13.65 -1.04 -1.41
CA HIS A 181 12.47 -1.34 -0.57
C HIS A 181 11.77 -2.63 -1.00
N LEU A 182 12.11 -3.23 -2.14
CA LEU A 182 11.56 -4.52 -2.59
C LEU A 182 11.68 -5.61 -1.51
N LYS A 183 12.81 -5.65 -0.79
CA LYS A 183 13.02 -6.64 0.28
C LYS A 183 11.94 -6.57 1.37
N TYR A 184 11.46 -5.36 1.66
CA TYR A 184 10.40 -5.16 2.66
C TYR A 184 9.04 -5.63 2.15
N MET A 185 8.77 -5.48 0.84
CA MET A 185 7.57 -6.05 0.21
C MET A 185 7.57 -7.58 0.29
N ILE A 186 8.72 -8.22 0.08
CA ILE A 186 8.88 -9.67 0.21
C ILE A 186 8.67 -10.10 1.67
N VAL A 187 9.29 -9.40 2.63
CA VAL A 187 9.08 -9.67 4.07
C VAL A 187 7.62 -9.53 4.44
N TYR A 188 6.94 -8.48 4.00
CA TYR A 188 5.52 -8.28 4.23
C TYR A 188 4.67 -9.44 3.68
N GLY A 189 4.93 -9.88 2.44
CA GLY A 189 4.25 -11.03 1.85
C GLY A 189 4.48 -12.32 2.64
N MET A 190 5.71 -12.58 3.09
CA MET A 190 6.03 -13.75 3.92
C MET A 190 5.34 -13.72 5.27
N VAL A 191 5.31 -12.56 5.94
CA VAL A 191 4.58 -12.36 7.20
C VAL A 191 3.10 -12.66 7.00
N TYR A 192 2.51 -12.16 5.92
CA TYR A 192 1.10 -12.44 5.63
C TYR A 192 0.84 -13.93 5.38
N CYS A 193 1.72 -14.62 4.64
CA CYS A 193 1.59 -16.06 4.41
C CYS A 193 1.63 -16.85 5.73
N LEU A 194 2.51 -16.48 6.66
CA LEU A 194 2.57 -17.09 7.98
C LEU A 194 1.30 -16.85 8.80
N VAL A 195 0.77 -15.63 8.78
CA VAL A 195 -0.50 -15.29 9.43
C VAL A 195 -1.63 -16.11 8.83
N ASN A 196 -1.69 -16.20 7.50
CA ASN A 196 -2.72 -16.93 6.78
C ASN A 196 -2.71 -18.44 7.12
N TYR A 197 -1.52 -19.05 7.14
CA TYR A 197 -1.32 -20.43 7.58
C TYR A 197 -1.81 -20.63 9.02
N THR A 198 -1.35 -19.78 9.94
CA THR A 198 -1.68 -19.88 11.37
C THR A 198 -3.19 -19.78 11.60
N CYS A 199 -3.84 -18.81 10.95
CA CYS A 199 -5.28 -18.62 11.06
C CYS A 199 -6.07 -19.78 10.45
N THR A 200 -5.60 -20.34 9.33
CA THR A 200 -6.21 -21.53 8.72
C THR A 200 -6.20 -22.71 9.69
N LYS A 201 -5.09 -22.94 10.40
CA LYS A 201 -5.01 -24.01 11.41
C LYS A 201 -5.87 -23.74 12.64
N ILE A 202 -5.97 -22.50 13.10
CA ILE A 202 -6.80 -22.13 14.26
C ILE A 202 -8.29 -22.25 13.94
N LEU A 203 -8.73 -21.80 12.76
CA LEU A 203 -10.13 -21.81 12.36
C LEU A 203 -10.62 -23.19 11.89
N GLY A 204 -9.69 -24.12 11.65
CA GLY A 204 -10.02 -25.46 11.11
C GLY A 204 -10.40 -25.46 9.64
N GLY A 205 -10.14 -24.37 8.91
CA GLY A 205 -10.48 -24.23 7.50
C GLY A 205 -9.76 -23.05 6.86
N PRO A 206 -9.60 -23.05 5.52
CA PRO A 206 -8.81 -22.04 4.83
C PRO A 206 -9.46 -20.66 4.84
N LEU A 207 -8.64 -19.62 5.05
CA LEU A 207 -9.08 -18.24 4.87
C LEU A 207 -9.39 -17.92 3.39
N TYR A 208 -8.60 -18.47 2.47
CA TYR A 208 -8.82 -18.39 1.04
C TYR A 208 -8.96 -19.78 0.46
N HIS A 209 -10.00 -20.01 -0.34
CA HIS A 209 -10.27 -21.32 -0.94
C HIS A 209 -9.11 -21.87 -1.80
N PHE A 210 -8.22 -21.00 -2.30
CA PHE A 210 -7.04 -21.37 -3.08
C PHE A 210 -5.75 -21.54 -2.24
N LEU A 211 -5.81 -21.33 -0.91
CA LEU A 211 -4.68 -21.53 0.02
C LEU A 211 -5.13 -22.46 1.17
N THR A 212 -5.26 -23.75 0.87
CA THR A 212 -5.74 -24.76 1.82
C THR A 212 -4.73 -25.10 2.91
N TRP A 213 -3.43 -24.94 2.64
CA TRP A 213 -2.32 -25.36 3.49
C TRP A 213 -2.34 -26.85 3.87
N GLU A 214 -2.87 -27.67 2.96
CA GLU A 214 -2.91 -29.14 3.08
C GLU A 214 -1.76 -29.83 2.35
N ASP A 215 -1.20 -29.17 1.33
CA ASP A 215 -0.12 -29.70 0.50
C ASP A 215 0.90 -28.61 0.11
N TYR A 216 1.88 -28.99 -0.70
CA TYR A 216 2.92 -28.07 -1.17
C TYR A 216 2.41 -27.04 -2.18
N TRP A 217 1.21 -27.19 -2.76
CA TRP A 217 0.67 -26.25 -3.73
C TRP A 217 0.41 -24.88 -3.11
N SER A 218 0.06 -24.82 -1.83
CA SER A 218 -0.09 -23.54 -1.13
C SER A 218 1.22 -22.72 -1.13
N ILE A 219 2.36 -23.39 -0.97
CA ILE A 219 3.68 -22.73 -1.07
C ILE A 219 3.95 -22.27 -2.50
N VAL A 220 3.64 -23.09 -3.50
CA VAL A 220 3.79 -22.73 -4.92
C VAL A 220 2.95 -21.50 -5.26
N ILE A 221 1.72 -21.41 -4.75
CA ILE A 221 0.85 -20.25 -4.93
C ILE A 221 1.42 -19.01 -4.24
N CYS A 222 1.91 -19.12 -3.01
CA CYS A 222 2.58 -18.01 -2.32
C CYS A 222 3.78 -17.47 -3.10
N VAL A 223 4.63 -18.36 -3.64
CA VAL A 223 5.76 -17.97 -4.50
C VAL A 223 5.26 -17.34 -5.81
N GLY A 224 4.23 -17.95 -6.42
CA GLY A 224 3.57 -17.49 -7.63
C GLY A 224 2.88 -16.13 -7.49
N ILE A 225 2.49 -15.71 -6.28
CA ILE A 225 1.99 -14.35 -6.00
C ILE A 225 3.17 -13.40 -5.73
N THR A 226 4.19 -13.85 -4.99
CA THR A 226 5.32 -13.03 -4.55
C THR A 226 6.20 -12.57 -5.72
N ILE A 227 6.50 -13.46 -6.69
CA ILE A 227 7.36 -13.12 -7.83
C ILE A 227 6.72 -12.06 -8.74
N PRO A 228 5.46 -12.22 -9.23
CA PRO A 228 4.80 -11.18 -10.00
C PRO A 228 4.65 -9.87 -9.23
N ASN A 229 4.41 -9.94 -7.92
CA ASN A 229 4.35 -8.73 -7.11
C ASN A 229 5.70 -7.97 -7.09
N ALA A 230 6.81 -8.69 -6.93
CA ALA A 230 8.15 -8.09 -7.00
C ALA A 230 8.41 -7.46 -8.38
N LEU A 231 7.97 -8.13 -9.45
CA LEU A 231 8.08 -7.61 -10.81
C LEU A 231 7.23 -6.34 -11.00
N VAL A 232 5.98 -6.35 -10.54
CA VAL A 232 5.10 -5.18 -10.57
C VAL A 232 5.75 -4.01 -9.85
N TYR A 233 6.28 -4.22 -8.64
CA TYR A 233 6.99 -3.18 -7.90
C TYR A 233 8.18 -2.61 -8.69
N TYR A 234 9.00 -3.46 -9.30
CA TYR A 234 10.12 -3.03 -10.12
C TYR A 234 9.66 -2.20 -11.33
N VAL A 235 8.57 -2.60 -12.00
CA VAL A 235 7.97 -1.84 -13.11
C VAL A 235 7.46 -0.48 -12.62
N PHE A 236 6.75 -0.41 -11.49
CA PHE A 236 6.33 0.87 -10.89
C PHE A 236 7.53 1.76 -10.55
N CYS A 237 8.63 1.20 -10.04
CA CYS A 237 9.85 1.96 -9.81
C CYS A 237 10.34 2.62 -11.10
N LYS A 238 10.36 1.89 -12.22
CA LYS A 238 10.80 2.43 -13.52
C LYS A 238 9.86 3.49 -14.04
N ILE A 239 8.55 3.24 -14.00
CA ILE A 239 7.52 4.19 -14.48
C ILE A 239 7.58 5.50 -13.68
N ILE A 240 7.53 5.41 -12.35
CA ILE A 240 7.52 6.61 -11.49
C ILE A 240 8.83 7.39 -11.65
N ARG A 241 9.98 6.72 -11.71
CA ARG A 241 11.27 7.38 -11.98
C ARG A 241 11.27 8.10 -13.33
N PHE A 242 10.78 7.45 -14.39
CA PHE A 242 10.69 8.06 -15.70
C PHE A 242 9.79 9.31 -15.71
N LEU A 243 8.66 9.27 -15.00
CA LEU A 243 7.71 10.38 -14.94
C LEU A 243 8.14 11.54 -14.03
N ARG A 244 8.96 11.28 -13.00
CA ARG A 244 9.30 12.26 -11.95
C ARG A 244 10.72 12.80 -12.01
N LEU A 245 11.67 12.04 -12.53
CA LEU A 245 13.01 12.55 -12.73
C LEU A 245 12.97 13.58 -13.85
N LYS A 246 13.04 14.86 -13.48
CA LYS A 246 13.36 15.91 -14.43
C LYS A 246 14.65 15.50 -15.14
N PRO A 247 14.75 15.65 -16.47
CA PRO A 247 16.04 15.48 -17.13
C PRO A 247 17.04 16.34 -16.36
N LEU A 248 18.15 15.74 -15.92
CA LEU A 248 19.24 16.49 -15.32
C LEU A 248 19.51 17.65 -16.28
N ASN A 249 19.46 18.87 -15.77
CA ASN A 249 19.73 20.05 -16.59
C ASN A 249 21.26 20.05 -16.80
N ILE A 250 21.72 19.26 -17.78
CA ILE A 250 23.14 19.04 -18.08
C ILE A 250 23.80 20.38 -18.48
N ASP A 251 23.00 21.34 -18.94
CA ASP A 251 23.41 22.68 -19.35
C ASP A 251 23.80 23.62 -18.19
N LYS A 252 23.97 23.10 -16.96
CA LYS A 252 24.44 23.87 -15.78
C LYS A 252 25.67 23.28 -15.09
N ILE A 253 26.35 22.35 -15.74
CA ILE A 253 27.69 21.92 -15.31
C ILE A 253 28.69 22.69 -16.18
N ASP A 254 28.92 23.95 -15.80
CA ASP A 254 30.07 24.74 -16.26
C ASP A 254 31.28 24.44 -15.36
#